data_AF-A0A1Q8Q5E3-F1
#
_entry.id   AF-A0A1Q8Q5E3-F1
#
_cell.length_a   1.000
_cell.length_b   1.000
_cell.length_c   1.000
_cell.angle_alpha   90.00
_cell.angle_beta   90.00
_cell.angle_gamma   90.00
#
_symmetry.space_group_name_H-M   'P 1'
#
loop_
_entity.id
_entity.type
_entity.pdbx_description
1 polymer ?
#
loop_
_entity_poly.entity_id
_entity_poly.type
_entity_poly.pdbx_seq_one_letter_code
_entity_poly.pdbx_strand_id
1 'polypeptide(L)'
;MYPATLITCFLFLVPIALVLLIALLMKKRRTGLLLAAVCIGAGEVIYLMNDRDADRVEGYENLDAVDEHLRALYPDEKWVSYNAVGAMYEVEVVFYNEPGVMYGYVVDDERVYQSGGGYEEGVDPEWLHYEEETR
;
A
#
# COMPACT_ATOMS: atom_id res chain seq x y z
N MET A 1 -3.28 -10.65 11.46
CA MET A 1 -4.46 -9.94 10.91
C MET A 1 -4.62 -8.66 11.70
N TYR A 2 -4.52 -7.51 11.04
CA TYR A 2 -4.62 -6.22 11.74
C TYR A 2 -5.99 -6.09 12.42
N PRO A 3 -6.07 -5.51 13.64
CA PRO A 3 -7.34 -5.30 14.34
C PRO A 3 -8.37 -4.54 13.48
N ALA A 4 -7.88 -3.62 12.64
CA ALA A 4 -8.68 -2.89 11.67
C ALA A 4 -9.46 -3.84 10.74
N THR A 5 -8.82 -4.87 10.19
CA THR A 5 -9.46 -5.82 9.26
C THR A 5 -10.65 -6.55 9.89
N LEU A 6 -10.57 -6.88 11.19
CA LEU A 6 -11.69 -7.51 11.90
C LEU A 6 -12.86 -6.53 12.07
N ILE A 7 -12.57 -5.29 12.46
CA ILE A 7 -13.58 -4.24 12.62
C ILE A 7 -14.30 -3.99 11.29
N THR A 8 -13.54 -3.88 10.20
CA THR A 8 -14.07 -3.71 8.84
C THR A 8 -14.97 -4.88 8.46
N CYS A 9 -14.54 -6.13 8.68
CA CYS A 9 -15.38 -7.30 8.43
C CYS A 9 -16.70 -7.29 9.22
N PHE A 10 -16.67 -6.89 10.49
CA PHE A 10 -17.89 -6.80 11.31
C PHE A 10 -18.83 -5.69 10.84
N LEU A 11 -18.29 -4.55 10.42
CA LEU A 11 -19.07 -3.41 9.92
C LEU A 11 -19.87 -3.77 8.67
N PHE A 12 -19.34 -4.68 7.84
CA PHE A 12 -19.93 -5.09 6.57
C PHE A 12 -20.78 -6.38 6.66
N LEU A 13 -20.32 -7.40 7.38
CA LEU A 13 -21.05 -8.67 7.49
C LEU A 13 -22.31 -8.57 8.37
N VAL A 14 -22.30 -7.73 9.41
CA VAL A 14 -23.43 -7.62 10.36
C VAL A 14 -24.69 -7.03 9.69
N PRO A 15 -24.62 -5.93 8.90
CA PRO A 15 -25.77 -5.43 8.15
C PRO A 15 -26.35 -6.45 7.16
N ILE A 16 -25.51 -7.15 6.40
CA ILE A 16 -25.96 -8.18 5.45
C ILE A 16 -26.66 -9.33 6.19
N ALA A 17 -26.07 -9.80 7.28
CA ALA A 17 -26.66 -10.85 8.10
C ALA A 17 -28.03 -10.42 8.68
N LEU A 18 -28.15 -9.17 9.13
CA LEU A 18 -29.42 -8.60 9.60
C LEU A 18 -30.48 -8.56 8.50
N VAL A 19 -30.13 -8.08 7.30
CA VAL A 19 -31.07 -8.03 6.16
C VAL A 19 -31.52 -9.43 5.75
N LEU A 20 -30.60 -10.39 5.71
CA LEU A 20 -30.93 -11.80 5.43
C LEU A 20 -31.86 -12.40 6.49
N LEU A 21 -31.61 -12.11 7.77
CA LEU A 21 -32.43 -12.60 8.88
C LEU A 21 -33.85 -12.00 8.85
N ILE A 22 -33.96 -10.71 8.53
CA ILE A 22 -35.26 -10.05 8.31
C ILE A 22 -35.97 -10.62 7.06
N ALA A 23 -35.24 -10.92 6.00
CA ALA A 23 -35.78 -11.52 4.78
C ALA A 23 -36.37 -12.92 5.03
N LEU A 24 -35.77 -13.71 5.93
CA LEU A 24 -36.28 -15.02 6.34
C LEU A 24 -37.60 -14.91 7.11
N LEU A 25 -37.74 -13.88 7.96
CA LEU A 25 -38.95 -13.63 8.75
C LEU A 25 -40.09 -13.03 7.91
N MET A 26 -39.77 -12.21 6.89
CA MET A 26 -40.75 -11.48 6.09
C MET A 26 -41.03 -12.12 4.72
N LYS A 27 -41.74 -13.26 4.71
CA LYS A 27 -42.08 -14.03 3.48
C LYS A 27 -42.63 -13.19 2.31
N LYS A 28 -43.46 -12.17 2.58
CA LYS A 28 -44.08 -11.33 1.53
C LYS A 28 -43.11 -10.33 0.87
N ARG A 29 -42.03 -9.95 1.55
CA ARG A 29 -41.03 -8.99 1.05
C ARG A 29 -39.65 -9.62 0.84
N ARG A 30 -39.57 -10.96 0.98
CA ARG A 30 -38.34 -11.74 0.93
C ARG A 30 -37.52 -11.45 -0.33
N THR A 31 -38.14 -11.44 -1.50
CA THR A 31 -37.43 -11.18 -2.76
C THR A 31 -36.79 -9.80 -2.80
N GLY A 32 -37.51 -8.75 -2.35
CA GLY A 32 -36.98 -7.39 -2.32
C GLY A 32 -35.83 -7.22 -1.30
N LEU A 33 -35.95 -7.86 -0.14
CA LEU A 33 -34.91 -7.84 0.89
C LEU A 33 -33.66 -8.63 0.46
N LEU A 34 -33.83 -9.76 -0.23
CA LEU A 34 -32.71 -10.50 -0.82
C LEU A 34 -32.01 -9.68 -1.90
N LEU A 35 -32.77 -8.98 -2.75
CA LEU A 35 -32.20 -8.10 -3.76
C LEU A 35 -31.40 -6.95 -3.13
N ALA A 36 -31.94 -6.36 -2.06
CA ALA A 36 -31.22 -5.34 -1.28
C ALA A 36 -29.92 -5.88 -0.67
N ALA A 37 -29.94 -7.09 -0.08
CA ALA A 37 -28.74 -7.73 0.45
C ALA A 37 -27.68 -7.96 -0.62
N VAL A 38 -28.09 -8.37 -1.84
CA VAL A 38 -27.18 -8.54 -2.98
C VAL A 38 -26.59 -7.20 -3.41
N CYS A 39 -27.39 -6.13 -3.50
CA CYS A 39 -26.90 -4.81 -3.86
C CYS A 39 -25.91 -4.26 -2.83
N ILE A 40 -26.18 -4.46 -1.53
CA ILE A 40 -25.28 -4.06 -0.45
C ILE A 40 -23.96 -4.84 -0.56
N GLY A 41 -24.03 -6.17 -0.67
CA GLY A 41 -22.82 -7.00 -0.82
C GLY A 41 -22.02 -6.67 -2.07
N ALA A 42 -22.68 -6.38 -3.20
CA ALA A 42 -21.99 -5.94 -4.41
C ALA A 42 -21.28 -4.59 -4.22
N GLY A 43 -21.92 -3.63 -3.54
CA GLY A 43 -21.30 -2.35 -3.20
C GLY A 43 -20.07 -2.51 -2.31
N GLU A 44 -20.10 -3.44 -1.35
CA GLU A 44 -18.96 -3.75 -0.48
C GLU A 44 -17.79 -4.37 -1.25
N VAL A 45 -18.06 -5.32 -2.15
CA VAL A 45 -17.01 -5.91 -2.99
C VAL A 45 -16.34 -4.83 -3.85
N ILE A 46 -17.13 -3.93 -4.46
CA ILE A 46 -16.59 -2.82 -5.25
C ILE A 46 -15.75 -1.89 -4.38
N TYR A 47 -16.22 -1.54 -3.18
CA TYR A 47 -15.48 -0.69 -2.24
C TYR A 47 -14.11 -1.31 -1.87
N LEU A 48 -14.10 -2.58 -1.47
CA LEU A 48 -12.86 -3.29 -1.10
C LEU A 48 -11.89 -3.46 -2.27
N MET A 49 -12.40 -3.63 -3.49
CA MET A 49 -11.55 -3.66 -4.68
C MET A 49 -10.91 -2.29 -4.93
N ASN A 50 -11.68 -1.21 -4.81
CA ASN A 50 -11.19 0.15 -5.04
C ASN A 50 -10.16 0.60 -3.98
N ASP A 51 -10.36 0.21 -2.72
CA ASP A 51 -9.41 0.46 -1.62
C ASP A 51 -8.05 -0.18 -1.91
N ARG A 52 -8.06 -1.46 -2.33
CA ARG A 52 -6.83 -2.16 -2.71
C ARG A 52 -6.17 -1.64 -3.99
N ASP A 53 -6.97 -1.10 -4.91
CA ASP A 53 -6.43 -0.46 -6.10
C ASP A 53 -5.77 0.88 -5.75
N ALA A 54 -6.33 1.66 -4.82
CA ALA A 54 -5.75 2.92 -4.36
C ALA A 54 -4.36 2.70 -3.73
N ASP A 55 -4.27 1.73 -2.81
CA ASP A 55 -3.01 1.30 -2.19
C ASP A 55 -1.93 0.92 -3.22
N ARG A 56 -2.36 0.24 -4.29
CA ARG A 56 -1.47 -0.23 -5.35
C ARG A 56 -1.04 0.92 -6.26
N VAL A 57 -1.94 1.85 -6.56
CA VAL A 57 -1.66 3.05 -7.35
C VAL A 57 -0.67 3.94 -6.61
N GLU A 58 -0.89 4.19 -5.32
CA GLU A 58 0.02 5.00 -4.48
C GLU A 58 1.43 4.40 -4.43
N GLY A 59 1.55 3.07 -4.31
CA GLY A 59 2.86 2.40 -4.40
C GLY A 59 3.58 2.58 -5.75
N TYR A 60 2.84 2.64 -6.87
CA TYR A 60 3.45 2.93 -8.18
C TYR A 60 3.80 4.41 -8.33
N GLU A 61 2.95 5.32 -7.85
CA GLU A 61 3.22 6.76 -7.87
C GLU A 61 4.47 7.10 -7.05
N ASN A 62 4.65 6.45 -5.88
CA ASN A 62 5.84 6.61 -5.06
C ASN A 62 7.10 6.09 -5.75
N LEU A 63 7.02 4.95 -6.44
CA LEU A 63 8.14 4.43 -7.24
C LEU A 63 8.56 5.42 -8.33
N ASP A 64 7.60 5.95 -9.09
CA ASP A 64 7.86 6.91 -10.16
C ASP A 64 8.46 8.22 -9.61
N ALA A 65 7.94 8.73 -8.49
CA ALA A 65 8.46 9.94 -7.84
C ALA A 65 9.90 9.76 -7.34
N VAL A 66 10.21 8.62 -6.71
CA VAL A 66 11.58 8.30 -6.26
C VAL A 66 12.51 8.14 -7.46
N ASP A 67 12.08 7.45 -8.51
CA ASP A 67 12.87 7.31 -9.74
C ASP A 67 13.18 8.66 -10.41
N GLU A 68 12.20 9.58 -10.44
CA GLU A 68 12.41 10.92 -10.97
C GLU A 68 13.39 11.73 -10.11
N HIS A 69 13.24 11.67 -8.79
CA HIS A 69 14.14 12.31 -7.84
C HIS A 69 15.58 11.83 -8.00
N LEU A 70 15.79 10.52 -8.07
CA LEU A 70 17.13 9.93 -8.23
C LEU A 70 17.73 10.22 -9.61
N ARG A 71 16.94 10.30 -10.67
CA ARG A 71 17.44 10.76 -12.00
C ARG A 71 17.91 12.20 -11.98
N ALA A 72 17.31 13.05 -11.15
CA ALA A 72 17.74 14.42 -11.01
C ALA A 72 19.05 14.53 -10.21
N LEU A 73 19.22 13.72 -9.15
CA LEU A 73 20.41 13.74 -8.30
C LEU A 73 21.60 12.99 -8.90
N TYR A 74 21.37 11.82 -9.49
CA TYR A 74 22.37 10.87 -9.94
C TYR A 74 22.14 10.49 -11.43
N PRO A 75 22.25 11.45 -12.37
CA PRO A 75 21.83 11.26 -13.76
C PRO A 75 22.63 10.21 -14.53
N ASP A 76 23.87 9.93 -14.11
CA ASP A 76 24.78 8.97 -14.75
C ASP A 76 24.77 7.59 -14.08
N GLU A 77 23.97 7.42 -13.02
CA GLU A 77 23.95 6.21 -12.21
C GLU A 77 22.79 5.28 -12.56
N LYS A 78 22.87 4.05 -12.07
CA LYS A 78 21.85 3.03 -12.28
C LYS A 78 21.49 2.39 -10.96
N TRP A 79 20.20 2.19 -10.76
CA TRP A 79 19.64 1.56 -9.57
C TRP A 79 18.46 0.66 -9.95
N VAL A 80 17.99 -0.09 -8.97
CA VAL A 80 16.71 -0.79 -8.99
C VAL A 80 15.91 -0.32 -7.78
N SER A 81 14.67 0.08 -8.03
CA SER A 81 13.69 0.50 -7.02
C SER A 81 12.58 -0.54 -6.89
N TYR A 82 12.11 -0.78 -5.67
CA TYR A 82 11.00 -1.68 -5.39
C TYR A 82 10.27 -1.28 -4.11
N ASN A 83 9.00 -1.66 -4.00
CA ASN A 83 8.23 -1.39 -2.78
C ASN A 83 8.75 -2.24 -1.62
N ALA A 84 9.03 -1.59 -0.49
CA ALA A 84 9.51 -2.25 0.71
C ALA A 84 8.52 -3.30 1.21
N VAL A 85 9.04 -4.46 1.63
CA VAL A 85 8.18 -5.55 2.09
C VAL A 85 7.68 -5.24 3.50
N GLY A 86 6.42 -4.79 3.60
CA GLY A 86 5.77 -4.51 4.89
C GLY A 86 5.75 -3.03 5.30
N ALA A 87 6.38 -2.15 4.51
CA ALA A 87 6.24 -0.70 4.63
C ALA A 87 5.56 -0.17 3.36
N MET A 88 4.28 0.19 3.50
CA MET A 88 3.39 0.49 2.38
C MET A 88 3.74 1.78 1.62
N TYR A 89 4.57 2.63 2.22
CA TYR A 89 4.91 3.97 1.75
C TYR A 89 6.41 4.18 1.57
N GLU A 90 7.18 3.09 1.60
CA GLU A 90 8.63 3.13 1.50
C GLU A 90 9.09 2.41 0.23
N VAL A 91 9.94 3.08 -0.53
CA VAL A 91 10.60 2.55 -1.71
C VAL A 91 12.03 2.21 -1.33
N GLU A 92 12.40 0.94 -1.47
CA GLU A 92 13.77 0.49 -1.32
C GLU A 92 14.51 0.63 -2.65
N VAL A 93 15.72 1.17 -2.59
CA VAL A 93 16.57 1.46 -3.74
C VAL A 93 17.94 0.83 -3.54
N VAL A 94 18.43 0.14 -4.56
CA VAL A 94 19.78 -0.44 -4.61
C VAL A 94 20.51 0.10 -5.82
N PHE A 95 21.61 0.81 -5.60
CA PHE A 95 22.47 1.31 -6.68
C PHE A 95 23.43 0.21 -7.17
N TYR A 96 23.75 0.24 -8.47
CA TYR A 96 24.56 -0.80 -9.11
C TYR A 96 26.04 -0.72 -8.73
N ASN A 97 26.51 0.45 -8.32
CA ASN A 97 27.86 0.67 -7.79
C ASN A 97 27.98 0.31 -6.30
N GLU A 98 26.88 0.11 -5.58
CA GLU A 98 26.84 -0.33 -4.17
C GLU A 98 25.95 -1.56 -3.99
N PRO A 99 26.27 -2.70 -4.62
CA PRO A 99 25.48 -3.91 -4.45
C PRO A 99 25.48 -4.36 -2.99
N GLY A 100 24.30 -4.68 -2.47
CA GLY A 100 24.11 -5.09 -1.08
C GLY A 100 23.88 -3.94 -0.09
N VAL A 101 23.85 -2.69 -0.57
CA VAL A 101 23.37 -1.53 0.21
C VAL A 101 21.97 -1.15 -0.29
N MET A 102 21.04 -1.02 0.65
CA MET A 102 19.64 -0.66 0.39
C MET A 102 19.35 0.68 1.04
N TYR A 103 18.73 1.59 0.30
CA TYR A 103 18.31 2.91 0.76
C TYR A 103 16.79 2.98 0.75
N GLY A 104 16.19 3.36 1.88
CA GLY A 104 14.75 3.57 2.01
C GLY A 104 14.42 5.02 1.66
N TYR A 105 13.44 5.22 0.79
CA TYR A 105 12.90 6.52 0.43
C TYR A 105 11.41 6.59 0.74
N VAL A 106 10.97 7.74 1.23
CA VAL A 106 9.56 8.04 1.51
C VAL A 106 9.15 9.27 0.72
N VAL A 107 7.90 9.25 0.25
CA VAL A 107 7.25 10.39 -0.40
C VAL A 107 6.24 10.98 0.58
N ASP A 108 6.45 12.23 1.00
CA ASP A 108 5.57 12.96 1.90
C ASP A 108 5.34 14.38 1.37
N ASP A 109 4.08 14.81 1.23
CA ASP A 109 3.69 16.14 0.73
C ASP A 109 4.53 16.61 -0.50
N GLU A 110 4.61 15.75 -1.54
CA GLU A 110 5.37 15.98 -2.79
C GLU A 110 6.90 16.04 -2.63
N ARG A 111 7.43 15.72 -1.45
CA ARG A 111 8.87 15.65 -1.20
C ARG A 111 9.33 14.21 -1.10
N VAL A 112 10.41 13.92 -1.80
CA VAL A 112 11.14 12.66 -1.68
C VAL A 112 12.32 12.87 -0.75
N TYR A 113 12.47 12.01 0.25
CA TYR A 113 13.63 12.03 1.13
C TYR A 113 13.99 10.61 1.59
N GLN A 114 15.25 10.41 1.92
CA GLN A 114 15.74 9.13 2.44
C GLN A 114 15.28 8.94 3.90
N SER A 115 14.56 7.86 4.18
CA SER A 115 14.14 7.45 5.53
C SER A 115 15.25 6.72 6.30
N GLY A 116 16.18 6.10 5.58
CA GLY A 116 17.34 5.43 6.14
C GLY A 116 18.00 4.49 5.15
N GLY A 117 18.83 3.59 5.67
CA GLY A 117 19.50 2.58 4.86
C GLY A 117 19.83 1.33 5.65
N GLY A 118 20.03 0.25 4.93
CA GLY A 118 20.44 -1.05 5.43
C GLY A 118 21.45 -1.68 4.49
N TYR A 119 22.10 -2.75 4.95
CA TYR A 119 23.05 -3.48 4.14
C TYR A 119 22.95 -4.97 4.43
N GLU A 120 23.33 -5.78 3.44
CA GLU A 120 23.36 -7.23 3.57
C GLU A 120 24.46 -7.68 4.56
N GLU A 121 24.19 -8.74 5.31
CA GLU A 121 25.16 -9.27 6.28
C GLU A 121 26.48 -9.67 5.58
N GLY A 122 27.59 -9.12 6.07
CA GLY A 122 28.93 -9.37 5.49
C GLY A 122 29.36 -8.36 4.43
N VAL A 123 28.52 -7.40 4.07
CA VAL A 123 28.90 -6.20 3.30
C VAL A 123 29.42 -5.12 4.27
N ASP A 124 30.51 -4.45 3.89
CA ASP A 124 30.99 -3.23 4.56
C ASP A 124 30.61 -2.04 3.68
N PRO A 125 29.48 -1.36 3.97
CA PRO A 125 28.93 -0.32 3.10
C PRO A 125 29.77 0.97 3.12
N GLU A 126 30.07 1.50 1.93
CA GLU A 126 30.72 2.82 1.79
C GLU A 126 29.75 3.99 1.95
N TRP A 127 28.44 3.74 1.84
CA TRP A 127 27.35 4.71 2.01
C TRP A 127 27.44 5.90 1.04
N LEU A 128 27.76 5.65 -0.23
CA LEU A 128 27.98 6.70 -1.23
C LEU A 128 26.73 7.56 -1.49
N HIS A 129 25.55 6.98 -1.29
CA HIS A 129 24.25 7.62 -1.54
C HIS A 129 23.44 7.83 -0.26
N TYR A 130 24.09 7.78 0.91
CA TYR A 130 23.39 8.08 2.16
C TYR A 130 23.16 9.60 2.29
N GLU A 131 21.89 9.98 2.43
CA GLU A 131 21.48 11.37 2.59
C GLU A 131 21.26 11.64 4.09
N GLU A 132 22.01 12.58 4.67
CA GLU A 132 21.73 13.01 6.04
C GLU A 132 20.35 13.69 6.11
N GLU A 133 19.46 13.12 6.93
CA GLU A 133 18.06 13.55 7.11
C GLU A 133 17.96 15.07 7.30
N THR A 134 17.61 15.80 6.23
CA THR A 134 17.40 17.25 6.32
C THR A 134 15.90 17.50 6.56
N ARG A 135 15.48 17.36 7.83
CA ARG A 135 14.13 17.77 8.27
C ARG A 135 13.94 19.28 8.29
#